data_AF-A0A3M1GRN2-F1
#
_entry.id   AF-A0A3M1GRN2-F1
#
_cell.length_a   1.000
_cell.length_b   1.000
_cell.length_c   1.000
_cell.angle_alpha   90.00
_cell.angle_beta   90.00
_cell.angle_gamma   90.00
#
_symmetry.space_group_name_H-M   'P 1'
#
loop_
_entity.id
_entity.type
_entity.pdbx_description
1 polymer ?
#
loop_
_entity_poly.entity_id
_entity_poly.type
_entity_poly.pdbx_seq_one_letter_code
_entity_poly.pdbx_strand_id
1 'polypeptide(L)'
;MQRARQRLRWREVTLRRMVDRVFCFGIGPESVRGAVRRYLTNRVVRDEGIVPRIYGEHLYIFRADKVDPGCFALVTVYPLPCEYRVRLRRAFDARCRAA
;
A
#
# COMPACT_ATOMS: atom_id res chain seq x y z
N MET A 1 16.12 -4.61 28.95
CA MET A 1 14.98 -4.14 28.13
C MET A 1 15.26 -2.92 27.23
N GLN A 2 16.10 -1.95 27.63
CA GLN A 2 16.36 -0.73 26.82
C GLN A 2 16.95 -0.99 25.42
N ARG A 3 17.85 -1.96 25.25
CA ARG A 3 18.42 -2.31 23.92
C ARG A 3 17.39 -2.87 22.92
N ALA A 4 16.40 -3.64 23.39
CA ALA A 4 15.34 -4.17 22.53
C ALA A 4 14.40 -3.05 22.04
N ARG A 5 14.05 -2.11 22.92
CA ARG A 5 13.31 -0.89 22.56
C ARG A 5 14.09 0.01 21.59
N GLN A 6 15.41 0.14 21.74
CA GLN A 6 16.25 0.90 20.81
C GLN A 6 16.31 0.26 19.41
N ARG A 7 16.36 -1.08 19.31
CA ARG A 7 16.25 -1.81 18.03
C ARG A 7 14.86 -1.65 17.37
N LEU A 8 13.80 -1.51 18.17
CA LEU A 8 12.45 -1.23 17.67
C LEU A 8 12.26 0.24 17.26
N ARG A 9 12.90 1.19 17.95
CA ARG A 9 12.78 2.64 17.65
C ARG A 9 13.31 3.03 16.27
N TRP A 10 14.35 2.37 15.76
CA TRP A 10 14.81 2.55 14.37
C TRP A 10 13.85 1.98 13.33
N ARG A 11 12.99 1.04 13.72
CA ARG A 11 11.97 0.48 12.83
C ARG A 11 10.73 1.34 12.79
N GLU A 12 10.30 1.97 13.89
CA GLU A 12 9.04 2.71 13.92
C GLU A 12 9.04 3.94 13.01
N VAL A 13 10.06 4.80 13.10
CA VAL A 13 10.17 5.99 12.23
C VAL A 13 10.30 5.60 10.76
N THR A 14 11.06 4.54 10.47
CA THR A 14 11.24 4.01 9.11
C THR A 14 9.95 3.42 8.57
N LEU A 15 9.23 2.65 9.39
CA LEU A 15 7.93 2.07 9.07
C LEU A 15 6.90 3.17 8.84
N ARG A 16 6.88 4.21 9.68
CA ARG A 16 6.02 5.38 9.51
C ARG A 16 6.29 6.07 8.17
N ARG A 17 7.55 6.41 7.88
CA ARG A 17 7.96 7.00 6.58
C ARG A 17 7.58 6.12 5.38
N MET A 18 7.70 4.79 5.53
CA MET A 18 7.30 3.85 4.50
C MET A 18 5.78 3.88 4.31
N VAL A 19 5.00 3.82 5.40
CA VAL A 19 3.53 3.87 5.35
C VAL A 19 3.06 5.20 4.75
N ASP A 20 3.63 6.32 5.16
CA ASP A 20 3.34 7.65 4.60
C ASP A 20 3.61 7.67 3.10
N ARG A 21 4.76 7.13 2.66
CA ARG A 21 5.07 7.03 1.23
C ARG A 21 4.08 6.15 0.47
N VAL A 22 3.71 5.00 1.03
CA VAL A 22 2.75 4.09 0.40
C VAL A 22 1.37 4.73 0.32
N PHE A 23 0.96 5.52 1.33
CA PHE A 23 -0.31 6.23 1.29
C PHE A 23 -0.32 7.38 0.28
N CYS A 24 0.73 8.22 0.26
CA CYS A 24 0.79 9.38 -0.63
C CYS A 24 1.11 9.01 -2.09
N PHE A 25 1.98 8.02 -2.31
CA PHE A 25 2.51 7.69 -3.63
C PHE A 25 2.13 6.29 -4.13
N GLY A 26 1.51 5.46 -3.28
CA GLY A 26 1.07 4.13 -3.66
C GLY A 26 -0.14 4.17 -4.60
N ILE A 27 -0.16 3.23 -5.52
CA ILE A 27 -1.20 3.07 -6.52
C ILE A 27 -2.38 2.33 -5.89
N GLY A 28 -3.50 3.03 -5.73
CA GLY A 28 -4.78 2.46 -5.33
C GLY A 28 -5.64 2.05 -6.54
N PRO A 29 -6.76 1.32 -6.31
CA PRO A 29 -7.69 0.89 -7.36
C PRO A 29 -8.27 2.04 -8.19
N GLU A 30 -8.34 3.24 -7.63
CA GLU A 30 -8.79 4.48 -8.27
C GLU A 30 -7.79 4.99 -9.34
N SER A 31 -6.51 4.64 -9.22
CA SER A 31 -5.44 5.10 -10.09
C SER A 31 -5.15 4.16 -11.27
N VAL A 32 -5.82 3.01 -11.36
CA VAL A 32 -5.58 1.98 -12.38
C VAL A 32 -6.87 1.53 -13.06
N ARG A 33 -6.73 0.88 -14.22
CA ARG A 33 -7.85 0.34 -15.00
C ARG A 33 -7.62 -1.14 -15.32
N GLY A 34 -8.66 -1.80 -15.83
CA GLY A 34 -8.59 -3.17 -16.34
C GLY A 34 -8.22 -4.21 -15.29
N ALA A 35 -7.33 -5.12 -15.64
CA ALA A 35 -7.00 -6.29 -14.81
C ALA A 35 -6.38 -5.93 -13.46
N VAL A 36 -5.59 -4.86 -13.37
CA VAL A 36 -4.97 -4.43 -12.10
C VAL A 36 -6.03 -3.87 -11.16
N ARG A 37 -6.95 -3.05 -11.68
CA ARG A 37 -8.10 -2.57 -10.89
C ARG A 37 -8.93 -3.73 -10.38
N ARG A 38 -9.27 -4.70 -11.25
CA ARG A 38 -10.02 -5.90 -10.85
C ARG A 38 -9.30 -6.70 -9.77
N TYR A 39 -7.98 -6.88 -9.89
CA TYR A 39 -7.18 -7.57 -8.88
C TYR A 39 -7.27 -6.86 -7.52
N LEU A 40 -7.09 -5.54 -7.51
CA LEU A 40 -7.19 -4.73 -6.29
C LEU A 40 -8.60 -4.73 -5.71
N THR A 41 -9.65 -4.61 -6.53
CA THR A 41 -11.03 -4.60 -6.03
C THR A 41 -11.47 -5.98 -5.56
N ASN A 42 -11.17 -7.06 -6.30
CA ASN A 42 -11.62 -8.41 -5.94
C ASN A 42 -11.00 -8.91 -4.63
N ARG A 43 -9.79 -8.44 -4.27
CA ARG A 43 -9.18 -8.70 -2.96
C ARG A 43 -9.83 -7.93 -1.81
N VAL A 44 -10.62 -6.90 -2.10
CA VAL A 44 -11.22 -5.96 -1.13
C VAL A 44 -12.72 -6.20 -0.89
N VAL A 45 -13.41 -6.86 -1.81
CA VAL A 45 -14.89 -6.96 -1.87
C VAL A 45 -15.56 -7.67 -0.68
N ARG A 46 -14.83 -8.11 0.36
CA ARG A 46 -15.44 -8.82 1.51
C ARG A 46 -15.36 -8.13 2.85
N ASP A 47 -14.56 -7.08 3.01
CA ASP A 47 -14.36 -6.47 4.33
C ASP A 47 -14.33 -4.94 4.20
N GLU A 48 -15.35 -4.29 4.74
CA GLU A 48 -15.47 -2.83 4.75
C GLU A 48 -14.25 -2.22 5.44
N GLY A 49 -13.66 -1.21 4.80
CA GLY A 49 -12.50 -0.50 5.34
C GLY A 49 -11.15 -1.07 4.90
N ILE A 50 -11.08 -2.13 4.08
CA ILE A 50 -9.81 -2.54 3.49
C ILE A 50 -9.39 -1.59 2.36
N VAL A 51 -8.17 -1.07 2.45
CA VAL A 51 -7.58 -0.14 1.47
C VAL A 51 -6.28 -0.73 0.94
N PRO A 52 -6.28 -1.30 -0.29
CA PRO A 52 -5.07 -1.85 -0.86
C PRO A 52 -4.27 -0.75 -1.58
N ARG A 53 -2.95 -0.77 -1.43
CA ARG A 53 -2.02 0.12 -2.10
C ARG A 53 -0.87 -0.68 -2.68
N ILE A 54 -0.50 -0.43 -3.93
CA ILE A 54 0.70 -1.01 -4.53
C ILE A 54 1.81 0.01 -4.51
N TYR A 55 2.98 -0.36 -4.01
CA TYR A 55 4.17 0.48 -4.05
C TYR A 55 5.40 -0.38 -4.32
N GLY A 56 6.16 -0.02 -5.36
CA GLY A 56 7.24 -0.85 -5.88
C GLY A 56 6.73 -2.23 -6.29
N GLU A 57 7.33 -3.28 -5.71
CA GLU A 57 6.98 -4.68 -5.99
C GLU A 57 6.02 -5.30 -4.97
N HIS A 58 5.42 -4.50 -4.09
CA HIS A 58 4.63 -5.00 -2.96
C HIS A 58 3.20 -4.45 -2.97
N LEU A 59 2.27 -5.30 -2.56
CA LEU A 59 0.89 -4.97 -2.24
C LEU A 59 0.76 -4.80 -0.72
N TYR A 60 0.43 -3.60 -0.29
CA TYR A 60 0.15 -3.24 1.08
C TYR A 60 -1.36 -3.26 1.31
N ILE A 61 -1.79 -3.92 2.38
CA ILE A 61 -3.20 -4.00 2.76
C ILE A 61 -3.38 -3.21 4.06
N PHE A 62 -4.13 -2.12 3.99
CA PHE A 62 -4.49 -1.33 5.15
C PHE A 62 -5.94 -1.61 5.54
N ARG A 63 -6.25 -1.37 6.81
CA ARG A 63 -7.62 -1.26 7.32
C ARG A 63 -7.83 0.16 7.83
N ALA A 64 -8.82 0.83 7.30
CA ALA A 64 -9.34 2.09 7.81
C ALA A 64 -10.03 1.84 9.15
N ASP A 65 -9.76 2.69 10.13
CA ASP A 65 -10.53 2.72 11.35
C ASP A 65 -11.96 3.20 11.04
N LYS A 66 -12.97 2.53 11.61
CA LYS A 66 -14.38 2.92 11.46
C LYS A 66 -14.75 4.10 12.36
N VAL A 67 -13.98 4.33 13.42
CA VAL A 67 -14.23 5.35 14.46
C VAL A 67 -13.43 6.63 14.21
N ASP A 68 -12.21 6.51 13.66
CA ASP A 68 -11.35 7.65 13.30
C ASP A 68 -11.07 7.68 11.78
N PRO A 69 -11.90 8.38 10.98
CA PRO A 69 -11.76 8.48 9.54
C PRO A 69 -10.48 9.26 9.19
N GLY A 70 -9.39 8.53 8.99
CA GLY A 70 -8.06 9.10 8.79
C GLY A 70 -6.96 8.23 9.40
N CYS A 71 -7.33 7.36 10.33
CA CYS A 71 -6.43 6.38 10.91
C CYS A 71 -6.46 5.09 10.08
N PHE A 72 -5.28 4.63 9.67
CA PHE A 72 -5.13 3.40 8.90
C PHE A 72 -4.11 2.49 9.57
N ALA A 73 -4.49 1.24 9.78
CA ALA A 73 -3.60 0.20 10.28
C ALA A 73 -3.08 -0.64 9.10
N LEU A 74 -1.76 -0.80 9.00
CA LEU A 74 -1.17 -1.78 8.08
C LEU A 74 -1.49 -3.19 8.61
N VAL A 75 -2.28 -3.95 7.85
CA VAL A 75 -2.65 -5.31 8.20
C VAL A 75 -1.57 -6.29 7.75
N THR A 76 -1.15 -6.18 6.48
CA THR A 76 -0.18 -7.12 5.89
C THR A 76 0.44 -6.56 4.61
N VAL A 77 1.56 -7.18 4.20
CA VAL A 77 2.29 -6.87 2.96
C VAL A 77 2.52 -8.16 2.20
N TYR A 78 2.17 -8.17 0.92
CA TYR A 78 2.39 -9.30 0.01
C TYR A 78 3.33 -8.89 -1.12
N PRO A 79 4.19 -9.81 -1.60
CA PRO A 79 4.86 -9.61 -2.89
C PRO A 79 3.79 -9.55 -3.98
N LEU A 80 3.92 -8.56 -4.86
CA LEU A 80 3.01 -8.45 -5.99
C LEU A 80 3.31 -9.58 -6.99
N PRO A 81 2.29 -10.29 -7.53
CA PRO A 81 2.51 -11.28 -8.57
C PRO A 81 3.18 -10.68 -9.82
N CYS A 82 4.12 -11.42 -10.42
CA CYS A 82 4.97 -10.94 -11.52
C CYS A 82 4.18 -10.38 -12.71
N GLU A 83 3.05 -11.00 -13.04
CA GLU A 83 2.14 -10.58 -14.11
C GLU A 83 1.61 -9.13 -13.95
N TYR A 84 1.48 -8.65 -12.70
CA TYR A 84 1.05 -7.29 -12.42
C TYR A 84 2.22 -6.32 -12.30
N ARG A 85 3.42 -6.77 -11.91
CA ARG A 85 4.63 -5.93 -11.84
C ARG A 85 4.94 -5.26 -13.19
N VAL A 86 4.89 -6.04 -14.28
CA VAL A 86 5.11 -5.54 -15.64
C VAL A 86 4.05 -4.52 -16.05
N ARG A 87 2.79 -4.76 -15.68
CA ARG A 87 1.65 -3.89 -16.01
C ARG A 87 1.68 -2.56 -15.26
N LEU A 88 2.22 -2.54 -14.04
CA LEU A 88 2.31 -1.35 -13.20
C LEU A 88 3.50 -0.46 -13.50
N ARG A 89 4.60 -1.01 -14.05
CA ARG A 89 5.75 -0.21 -14.49
C ARG A 89 5.30 0.96 -15.40
N ARG A 90 4.40 0.66 -16.35
CA ARG A 90 3.82 1.67 -17.26
C ARG A 90 2.95 2.71 -16.55
N ALA A 91 2.21 2.32 -15.53
CA ALA A 91 1.36 3.24 -14.75
C ALA A 91 2.19 4.17 -13.86
N PHE A 92 3.28 3.67 -13.27
CA PHE A 92 4.24 4.47 -12.53
C PHE A 92 4.94 5.48 -13.45
N ASP A 93 5.44 5.04 -14.61
CA ASP A 93 6.15 5.92 -15.56
C ASP A 93 5.24 7.05 -16.08
N ALA A 94 3.95 6.77 -16.32
CA ALA A 94 2.98 7.78 -16.74
C ALA A 94 2.70 8.82 -15.64
N ARG A 95 2.65 8.40 -14.37
CA ARG A 95 2.38 9.30 -13.23
C ARG A 95 3.60 10.15 -12.87
N CYS A 96 4.82 9.63 -13.00
CA CYS A 96 6.05 10.39 -12.80
C CYS A 96 6.31 11.43 -13.90
N ARG A 97 5.77 11.25 -15.11
CA ARG A 97 5.85 12.25 -16.20
C ARG A 97 4.80 13.36 -16.09
N ALA A 98 3.78 13.18 -15.25
CA ALA A 98 2.69 14.13 -15.04
C ALA A 98 2.87 14.99 -13.78
N ALA A 99 3.98 14.79 -13.04
CA ALA A 99 4.40 15.55 -11.87
C ALA A 99 5.64 16.37 -12.21
#